data_AF-A0A495ICJ5-F1
#
_entry.id   AF-A0A495ICJ5-F1
#
_cell.length_a   1.000
_cell.length_b   1.000
_cell.length_c   1.000
_cell.angle_alpha   90.00
_cell.angle_beta   90.00
_cell.angle_gamma   90.00
#
_symmetry.space_group_name_H-M   'P 1'
#
loop_
_entity.id
_entity.type
_entity.pdbx_description
1 polymer ?
#
loop_
_entity_poly.entity_id
_entity_poly.type
_entity_poly.pdbx_seq_one_letter_code
_entity_poly.pdbx_strand_id
1 'polypeptide(L)'
;MPREITILSSAPHDLYAVADAAEGIGSADSVRQIEGGAGVQVVDRSGRDLLTVYAPRLLSTPGEVERLLPAAPEVSLPTYWCDAFAPLDDDGEAGVSIALRLALALGAVCVVED
;
A
#
# COMPACT_ATOMS: atom_id res chain seq x y z
N MET A 1 -13.76 6.61 8.40
CA MET A 1 -12.32 6.34 8.62
C MET A 1 -11.79 5.82 7.30
N PRO A 2 -10.63 6.24 6.78
CA PRO A 2 -10.11 5.71 5.51
C PRO A 2 -10.01 4.17 5.57
N ARG A 3 -10.04 3.52 4.41
CA ARG A 3 -9.74 2.08 4.31
C ARG A 3 -8.28 1.88 4.65
N GLU A 4 -8.01 1.02 5.61
CA GLU A 4 -6.65 0.70 6.03
C GLU A 4 -6.17 -0.53 5.24
N ILE A 5 -4.96 -0.45 4.72
CA ILE A 5 -4.39 -1.49 3.86
C ILE A 5 -3.00 -1.82 4.39
N THR A 6 -2.75 -3.10 4.63
CA THR A 6 -1.42 -3.60 5.00
C THR A 6 -0.85 -4.45 3.88
N ILE A 7 0.36 -4.12 3.42
CA ILE A 7 1.12 -4.91 2.44
C ILE A 7 2.32 -5.56 3.13
N LEU A 8 2.42 -6.88 3.05
CA LEU A 8 3.53 -7.67 3.59
C LEU A 8 4.31 -8.32 2.44
N SER A 9 5.54 -7.84 2.21
CA SER A 9 6.38 -8.25 1.08
C SER A 9 7.73 -8.80 1.52
N SER A 10 8.40 -9.58 0.67
CA SER A 10 9.77 -10.06 0.90
C SER A 10 10.85 -9.03 0.53
N ALA A 11 10.47 -8.00 -0.23
CA ALA A 11 11.33 -6.91 -0.67
C ALA A 11 10.65 -5.54 -0.43
N PRO A 12 11.43 -4.46 -0.22
CA PRO A 12 10.86 -3.13 -0.11
C PRO A 12 10.35 -2.66 -1.49
N HIS A 13 9.48 -1.67 -1.49
CA HIS A 13 9.07 -0.95 -2.70
C HIS A 13 9.46 0.53 -2.61
N ASP A 14 9.45 1.20 -3.75
CA ASP A 14 9.75 2.62 -3.88
C ASP A 14 8.64 3.35 -4.64
N LEU A 15 8.86 4.64 -4.94
CA LEU A 15 7.90 5.45 -5.69
C LEU A 15 7.62 4.89 -7.09
N TYR A 16 8.61 4.28 -7.76
CA TYR A 16 8.43 3.76 -9.11
C TYR A 16 7.52 2.53 -9.10
N ALA A 17 7.68 1.63 -8.13
CA ALA A 17 6.79 0.50 -7.96
C ALA A 17 5.32 0.94 -7.73
N VAL A 18 5.10 2.02 -6.97
CA VAL A 18 3.75 2.59 -6.77
C VAL A 18 3.22 3.22 -8.07
N ALA A 19 4.07 3.92 -8.84
CA ALA A 19 3.70 4.50 -10.12
C ALA A 19 3.33 3.43 -11.16
N ASP A 20 4.10 2.35 -11.25
CA ASP A 20 3.83 1.21 -12.13
C ASP A 20 2.51 0.53 -11.74
N ALA A 21 2.23 0.38 -10.44
CA ALA A 21 0.96 -0.18 -9.97
C ALA A 21 -0.25 0.71 -10.29
N ALA A 22 -0.05 2.03 -10.32
CA ALA A 22 -1.06 3.02 -10.68
C ALA A 22 -1.28 3.13 -12.20
N GLU A 23 -0.32 2.67 -13.01
CA GLU A 23 -0.40 2.78 -14.45
C GLU A 23 -1.67 2.08 -15.01
N GLY A 24 -2.39 2.80 -15.89
CA GLY A 24 -3.62 2.31 -16.51
C GLY A 24 -4.86 2.31 -15.61
N ILE A 25 -4.78 2.80 -14.36
CA ILE A 25 -5.97 3.11 -13.56
C ILE A 25 -6.51 4.46 -14.02
N GLY A 26 -7.69 4.49 -14.66
CA GLY A 26 -8.20 5.68 -15.34
C GLY A 26 -8.49 6.90 -14.44
N SER A 27 -8.61 6.71 -13.12
CA SER A 27 -8.75 7.79 -12.15
C SER A 27 -7.40 8.35 -11.67
N ALA A 28 -6.30 7.58 -11.77
CA ALA A 28 -4.97 8.01 -11.35
C ALA A 28 -4.36 8.98 -12.36
N ASP A 29 -3.78 10.07 -11.87
CA ASP A 29 -3.17 11.12 -12.70
C ASP A 29 -1.68 11.30 -12.41
N SER A 30 -1.30 11.37 -11.13
CA SER A 30 0.10 11.54 -10.75
C SER A 30 0.46 10.84 -9.45
N VAL A 31 1.76 10.58 -9.30
CA VAL A 31 2.35 9.97 -8.11
C VAL A 31 3.43 10.89 -7.56
N ARG A 32 3.41 11.15 -6.24
CA ARG A 32 4.33 12.08 -5.58
C ARG A 32 4.81 11.52 -4.24
N GLN A 33 6.01 11.92 -3.82
CA GLN A 33 6.44 11.69 -2.43
C GLN A 33 5.78 12.71 -1.51
N ILE A 34 5.54 12.29 -0.28
CA ILE A 34 5.11 13.14 0.83
C ILE A 34 6.10 13.05 1.98
N GLU A 35 6.06 14.04 2.88
CA GLU A 35 6.81 14.02 4.15
C GLU A 35 8.32 13.78 3.98
N GLY A 36 8.91 14.32 2.91
CA GLY A 36 10.35 14.13 2.63
C GLY A 36 10.73 12.69 2.26
N GLY A 37 9.78 11.90 1.74
CA GLY A 37 10.00 10.52 1.30
C GLY A 37 9.49 9.46 2.28
N ALA A 38 8.81 9.84 3.37
CA ALA A 38 8.22 8.89 4.31
C ALA A 38 7.00 8.15 3.74
N GLY A 39 6.43 8.63 2.63
CA GLY A 39 5.38 7.97 1.90
C GLY A 39 5.24 8.45 0.46
N VAL A 40 4.37 7.79 -0.28
CA VAL A 40 4.04 8.03 -1.67
C VAL A 40 2.53 8.18 -1.78
N GLN A 41 2.05 9.19 -2.50
CA GLN A 41 0.65 9.41 -2.78
C GLN A 41 0.36 9.27 -4.26
N VAL A 42 -0.75 8.59 -4.58
CA VAL A 42 -1.38 8.61 -5.89
C VAL A 42 -2.58 9.53 -5.83
N VAL A 43 -2.68 10.45 -6.78
CA VAL A 43 -3.77 11.46 -6.83
C VAL A 43 -4.49 11.44 -8.17
N ASP A 44 -5.75 11.88 -8.16
CA ASP A 44 -6.55 12.09 -9.36
C ASP A 44 -6.26 13.44 -10.04
N ARG A 45 -6.89 13.66 -11.20
CA ARG A 45 -6.79 14.92 -11.99
C ARG A 45 -7.26 16.17 -11.25
N SER A 46 -8.06 16.02 -10.19
CA SER A 46 -8.52 17.12 -9.35
C SER A 46 -7.58 17.36 -8.15
N GLY A 47 -6.51 16.56 -8.03
CA GLY A 47 -5.57 16.61 -6.93
C GLY A 47 -6.06 15.91 -5.66
N ARG A 48 -7.12 15.08 -5.74
CA ARG A 48 -7.63 14.30 -4.61
C ARG A 48 -6.83 13.02 -4.45
N ASP A 49 -6.56 12.66 -3.20
CA ASP A 49 -5.78 11.47 -2.88
C ASP A 49 -6.61 10.21 -3.15
N LEU A 50 -6.05 9.28 -3.93
CA LEU A 50 -6.63 7.96 -4.19
C LEU A 50 -6.01 6.90 -3.27
N LEU A 51 -4.70 6.99 -3.03
CA LEU A 51 -3.96 6.07 -2.18
C LEU A 51 -2.76 6.81 -1.57
N THR A 52 -2.56 6.63 -0.27
CA THR A 52 -1.29 6.97 0.40
C THR A 52 -0.62 5.66 0.82
N VAL A 53 0.67 5.50 0.51
CA VAL A 53 1.48 4.31 0.82
C VAL A 53 2.71 4.77 1.61
N TYR A 54 2.90 4.25 2.82
CA TYR A 54 4.05 4.63 3.66
C TYR A 54 5.27 3.75 3.39
N ALA A 55 6.45 4.28 3.71
CA ALA A 55 7.70 3.59 3.49
C ALA A 55 7.71 2.21 4.21
N PRO A 56 8.09 1.12 3.51
CA PRO A 56 8.10 -0.20 4.11
C PRO A 56 9.12 -0.31 5.25
N ARG A 57 8.70 -0.89 6.38
CA ARG A 57 9.53 -1.17 7.56
C ARG A 57 9.86 -2.66 7.64
N LEU A 58 11.13 -3.00 7.86
CA LEU A 58 11.55 -4.40 8.01
C LEU A 58 11.11 -4.93 9.39
N LEU A 59 10.32 -5.99 9.39
CA LEU A 59 9.97 -6.77 10.57
C LEU A 59 10.75 -8.09 10.56
N SER A 60 11.47 -8.33 11.65
CA SER A 60 12.29 -9.54 11.84
C SER A 60 11.89 -10.33 13.09
N THR A 61 10.96 -9.82 13.89
CA THR A 61 10.55 -10.43 15.17
C THR A 61 9.48 -11.49 14.91
N PRO A 62 9.72 -12.77 15.29
CA PRO A 62 8.70 -13.82 15.23
C PRO A 62 7.42 -13.46 15.99
N GLY A 63 6.26 -13.74 15.40
CA GLY A 63 4.94 -13.47 16.00
C GLY A 63 4.48 -12.01 15.94
N GLU A 64 5.33 -11.07 15.50
CA GLU A 64 4.97 -9.64 15.45
C GLU A 64 3.82 -9.38 14.46
N VAL A 65 3.81 -10.06 13.31
CA VAL A 65 2.75 -9.95 12.31
C VAL A 65 1.42 -10.49 12.86
N GLU A 66 1.42 -11.67 13.48
CA GLU A 66 0.23 -12.26 14.11
C GLU A 66 -0.35 -11.36 15.21
N ARG A 67 0.53 -10.71 16.00
CA ARG A 67 0.14 -9.79 17.06
C ARG A 67 -0.48 -8.50 16.52
N LEU A 68 0.03 -7.96 15.41
CA LEU A 68 -0.37 -6.67 14.85
C LEU A 68 -1.53 -6.78 13.86
N LEU A 69 -1.57 -7.84 13.04
CA LEU A 69 -2.58 -8.09 12.03
C LEU A 69 -3.02 -9.55 12.07
N PRO A 70 -3.87 -9.94 13.05
CA PRO A 70 -4.29 -11.33 13.26
C PRO A 70 -5.04 -11.93 12.06
N ALA A 71 -5.59 -11.08 11.18
CA ALA A 71 -6.29 -11.51 9.98
C ALA A 71 -5.34 -11.86 8.81
N ALA A 72 -4.05 -11.53 8.90
CA ALA A 72 -3.09 -11.84 7.86
C ALA A 72 -2.78 -13.35 7.81
N PRO A 73 -2.55 -13.91 6.62
CA PRO A 73 -1.96 -15.24 6.49
C PRO A 73 -0.54 -15.26 7.06
N GLU A 74 -0.04 -16.47 7.33
CA GLU A 74 1.34 -16.68 7.77
C GLU A 74 2.33 -16.21 6.68
N VAL A 75 3.33 -15.43 7.09
CA VAL A 75 4.39 -14.90 6.22
C VAL A 75 5.77 -15.30 6.73
N SER A 76 6.72 -15.48 5.80
CA SER A 76 8.11 -15.74 6.15
C SER A 76 8.80 -14.48 6.67
N LEU A 77 9.70 -14.65 7.65
CA LEU A 77 10.53 -13.57 8.17
C LEU A 77 11.97 -13.63 7.61
N PRO A 78 12.65 -12.48 7.47
CA PRO A 78 12.11 -11.14 7.68
C PRO A 78 11.13 -10.72 6.56
N THR A 79 10.18 -9.84 6.88
CA THR A 79 9.21 -9.29 5.92
C THR A 79 9.16 -7.77 6.02
N TYR A 80 8.86 -7.10 4.93
CA TYR A 80 8.57 -5.67 4.92
C TYR A 80 7.09 -5.43 5.13
N TRP A 81 6.78 -4.67 6.16
CA TRP A 81 5.45 -4.18 6.46
C TRP A 81 5.26 -2.79 5.87
N CYS A 82 4.16 -2.56 5.18
CA CYS A 82 3.78 -1.25 4.68
C CYS A 82 2.32 -0.98 5.01
N ASP A 83 2.08 0.19 5.61
CA ASP A 83 0.74 0.73 5.81
C ASP A 83 0.35 1.61 4.60
N ALA A 84 -0.88 1.46 4.14
CA ALA A 84 -1.45 2.26 3.09
C ALA A 84 -2.91 2.60 3.41
N PHE A 85 -3.39 3.72 2.87
CA PHE A 85 -4.71 4.26 3.17
C PHE A 85 -5.39 4.75 1.90
N ALA A 86 -6.63 4.31 1.70
CA ALA A 86 -7.50 4.80 0.63
C ALA A 86 -8.72 5.52 1.21
N PRO A 87 -9.31 6.50 0.51
CA PRO A 87 -10.61 7.06 0.88
C PRO A 87 -11.70 5.98 1.07
N LEU A 88 -12.80 6.31 1.75
CA LEU A 88 -13.97 5.40 1.90
C LEU A 88 -14.96 5.50 0.75
N ASP A 89 -14.93 6.59 0.01
CA ASP A 89 -15.84 6.80 -1.11
C ASP A 89 -15.45 5.92 -2.31
N ASP A 90 -16.16 6.11 -3.42
CA ASP A 90 -15.94 5.38 -4.67
C ASP A 90 -14.53 5.60 -5.22
N ASP A 91 -13.89 6.74 -4.92
CA ASP A 91 -12.50 7.00 -5.33
C ASP A 91 -11.52 6.08 -4.57
N GLY A 92 -11.88 5.62 -3.38
CA GLY A 92 -11.13 4.64 -2.61
C GLY A 92 -11.00 3.26 -3.26
N GLU A 93 -11.96 2.86 -4.11
CA GLU A 93 -11.89 1.58 -4.84
C GLU A 93 -10.71 1.56 -5.83
N ALA A 94 -10.38 2.71 -6.42
CA ALA A 94 -9.19 2.87 -7.24
C ALA A 94 -7.92 2.72 -6.39
N GLY A 95 -7.90 3.31 -5.20
CA GLY A 95 -6.79 3.15 -4.25
C GLY A 95 -6.54 1.71 -3.85
N VAL A 96 -7.59 0.98 -3.47
CA VAL A 96 -7.53 -0.45 -3.16
C VAL A 96 -7.02 -1.24 -4.36
N SER A 97 -7.51 -0.95 -5.56
CA SER A 97 -7.05 -1.59 -6.79
C SER A 97 -5.56 -1.37 -7.05
N ILE A 98 -5.05 -0.17 -6.81
CA ILE A 98 -3.62 0.15 -6.93
C ILE A 98 -2.81 -0.64 -5.89
N ALA A 99 -3.25 -0.69 -4.64
CA ALA A 99 -2.57 -1.44 -3.58
C ALA A 99 -2.52 -2.95 -3.88
N LEU A 100 -3.61 -3.53 -4.41
CA LEU A 100 -3.65 -4.92 -4.84
C LEU A 100 -2.69 -5.18 -6.02
N ARG A 101 -2.60 -4.26 -6.99
CA ARG A 101 -1.63 -4.36 -8.10
C ARG A 101 -0.19 -4.29 -7.62
N LEU A 102 0.10 -3.38 -6.69
CA LEU A 102 1.41 -3.30 -6.05
C LEU A 102 1.76 -4.61 -5.35
N ALA A 103 0.84 -5.15 -4.56
CA ALA A 103 1.06 -6.42 -3.88
C ALA A 103 1.28 -7.58 -4.86
N LEU A 104 0.50 -7.67 -5.93
CA LEU A 104 0.69 -8.67 -6.99
C LEU A 104 2.07 -8.55 -7.64
N ALA A 105 2.52 -7.33 -7.97
CA ALA A 105 3.83 -7.11 -8.57
C ALA A 105 4.99 -7.53 -7.63
N LEU A 106 4.79 -7.40 -6.33
CA LEU A 106 5.77 -7.78 -5.30
C LEU A 106 5.67 -9.26 -4.87
N GLY A 107 4.65 -10.00 -5.33
CA GLY A 107 4.32 -11.33 -4.78
C GLY A 107 3.99 -11.27 -3.28
N ALA A 108 3.35 -10.19 -2.85
CA ALA A 108 3.08 -9.83 -1.46
C ALA A 108 1.67 -10.23 -1.02
N VAL A 109 1.49 -10.28 0.31
CA VAL A 109 0.16 -10.35 0.94
C VAL A 109 -0.39 -8.93 1.03
N CYS A 110 -1.67 -8.75 0.70
CA CYS A 110 -2.39 -7.50 0.86
C CYS A 110 -3.65 -7.75 1.69
N VAL A 111 -3.77 -7.06 2.81
CA VAL A 111 -4.93 -7.11 3.70
C VAL A 111 -5.61 -5.75 3.65
N VAL A 112 -6.92 -5.74 3.43
CA VAL A 112 -7.74 -4.52 3.37
C VAL A 112 -8.75 -4.58 4.52
N GLU A 113 -8.82 -3.51 5.30
CA GLU A 113 -9.69 -3.34 6.46
C GLU A 113 -10.54 -2.08 6.28
N ASP A 114 -11.87 -2.20 6.49
CA ASP A 114 -12.87 -1.14 6.38
C ASP A 114 -13.37 -0.65 7.76
#